data_AF-A0A2V6XBW4-F1
#
_entry.id   AF-A0A2V6XBW4-F1
#
_cell.length_a   1.000
_cell.length_b   1.000
_cell.length_c   1.000
_cell.angle_alpha   90.00
_cell.angle_beta   90.00
_cell.angle_gamma   90.00
#
_symmetry.space_group_name_H-M   'P 1'
#
loop_
_entity.id
_entity.type
_entity.pdbx_description
1 polymer ?
#
loop_
_entity_poly.entity_id
_entity_poly.type
_entity_poly.pdbx_seq_one_letter_code
_entity_poly.pdbx_strand_id
1 'polypeptide(L)'
;MTNGEISAGAIRRAIATTTVALALLALAGCNRASVDAQTKTQARGVPVAATQVRARDVGLYLTGLGSVTPIDTVTVKSRVDGQLMHVAFQEGQLVSSGDLLAEIDQRPFQVQLEQADGQLARDQAHRVGRDGALILRGFSWISHRRLISPRYAGR
;
A
#
# COMPACT_ATOMS: atom_id res chain seq x y z
N MET A 1 -50.62 118.18 -36.51
CA MET A 1 -52.10 118.29 -36.63
C MET A 1 -52.58 117.19 -37.56
N THR A 2 -53.18 116.13 -37.03
CA THR A 2 -54.27 115.35 -37.67
C THR A 2 -54.78 114.38 -36.62
N ASN A 3 -55.81 114.82 -35.89
CA ASN A 3 -56.71 113.95 -35.16
C ASN A 3 -57.39 113.01 -36.15
N GLY A 4 -57.42 111.71 -35.84
CA GLY A 4 -58.18 110.69 -36.57
C GLY A 4 -59.05 109.93 -35.59
N GLU A 5 -60.35 110.03 -35.77
CA GLU A 5 -61.42 109.57 -34.89
C GLU A 5 -61.30 108.08 -34.51
N ILE A 6 -61.25 107.79 -33.21
CA ILE A 6 -61.35 106.41 -32.70
C ILE A 6 -62.84 106.03 -32.74
N SER A 7 -63.21 105.31 -33.80
CA SER A 7 -64.56 104.79 -34.01
C SER A 7 -65.03 103.95 -32.81
N ALA A 8 -66.19 104.31 -32.26
CA ALA A 8 -66.83 103.66 -31.11
C ALA A 8 -67.07 102.14 -31.28
N GLY A 9 -67.01 101.63 -32.52
CA GLY A 9 -67.06 100.19 -32.81
C GLY A 9 -65.80 99.42 -32.43
N ALA A 10 -64.63 100.07 -32.44
CA ALA A 10 -63.34 99.46 -32.07
C ALA A 10 -63.26 99.21 -30.56
N ILE A 11 -63.85 100.09 -29.75
CA ILE A 11 -63.83 100.00 -28.28
C ILE A 11 -64.68 98.81 -27.80
N ARG A 12 -65.87 98.58 -28.37
CA ARG A 12 -66.70 97.41 -28.02
C ARG A 12 -66.05 96.07 -28.38
N ARG A 13 -65.35 96.00 -29.52
CA ARG A 13 -64.61 94.79 -29.91
C ARG A 13 -63.36 94.59 -29.05
N ALA A 14 -62.64 95.66 -28.72
CA ALA A 14 -61.46 95.61 -27.86
C ALA A 14 -61.80 95.10 -26.45
N ILE A 15 -62.89 95.60 -25.83
CA ILE A 15 -63.36 95.16 -24.51
C ILE A 15 -63.82 93.69 -24.55
N ALA A 16 -64.48 93.25 -25.64
CA ALA A 16 -64.88 91.86 -25.79
C ALA A 16 -63.69 90.91 -25.98
N THR A 17 -62.61 91.35 -26.66
CA THR A 17 -61.41 90.53 -26.83
C THR A 17 -60.54 90.46 -25.57
N THR A 18 -60.46 91.53 -24.78
CA THR A 18 -59.67 91.52 -23.53
C THR A 18 -60.34 90.69 -22.44
N THR A 19 -61.67 90.67 -22.33
CA THR A 19 -62.37 89.83 -21.35
C THR A 19 -62.24 88.34 -21.67
N VAL A 20 -62.30 87.96 -22.95
CA VAL A 20 -62.10 86.56 -23.39
C VAL A 20 -60.65 86.10 -23.16
N ALA A 21 -59.67 86.96 -23.45
CA ALA A 21 -58.24 86.65 -23.24
C ALA A 21 -57.90 86.47 -21.75
N LEU A 22 -58.46 87.29 -20.87
CA LEU A 22 -58.24 87.19 -19.42
C LEU A 22 -58.89 85.92 -18.83
N ALA A 23 -60.05 85.52 -19.35
CA ALA A 23 -60.73 84.29 -18.93
C ALA A 23 -59.97 83.02 -19.36
N LEU A 24 -59.39 82.99 -20.56
CA LEU A 24 -58.55 81.89 -21.05
C LEU A 24 -57.25 81.74 -20.25
N LEU A 25 -56.66 82.85 -19.78
CA LEU A 25 -55.43 82.82 -18.98
C LEU A 25 -55.68 82.28 -17.56
N ALA A 26 -56.85 82.53 -16.98
CA ALA A 26 -57.23 82.01 -15.67
C ALA A 26 -57.48 80.49 -15.68
N LEU A 27 -58.06 79.94 -16.76
CA LEU A 27 -58.28 78.49 -16.89
C LEU A 27 -56.97 77.69 -17.12
N ALA A 28 -55.95 78.31 -17.73
CA ALA A 28 -54.63 77.66 -17.92
C ALA A 28 -53.77 77.60 -16.64
N GLY A 29 -54.12 78.39 -15.60
CA GLY A 29 -53.39 78.44 -14.33
C GLY A 29 -53.73 77.32 -13.33
N CYS A 30 -54.86 76.63 -13.49
CA CYS A 30 -55.37 75.67 -12.51
C CYS A 30 -54.84 74.22 -12.64
N ASN A 31 -53.82 73.96 -13.47
CA ASN A 31 -53.29 72.60 -13.66
C ASN A 31 -51.85 72.39 -13.15
N ARG A 32 -51.48 73.03 -12.04
CA ARG A 32 -50.28 72.67 -11.26
C ARG A 32 -50.68 72.19 -9.88
N ALA A 33 -51.34 71.03 -9.86
CA ALA A 33 -51.50 70.21 -8.67
C ALA A 33 -50.60 68.97 -8.81
N SER A 34 -49.71 68.80 -7.83
CA SER A 34 -48.94 67.59 -7.52
C SER A 34 -47.69 67.32 -8.38
N VAL A 35 -46.61 68.05 -8.07
CA VAL A 35 -45.24 67.52 -8.27
C VAL A 35 -45.00 66.52 -7.14
N ASP A 36 -45.07 65.24 -7.44
CA ASP A 36 -44.64 64.19 -6.53
C ASP A 36 -43.17 64.41 -6.16
N ALA A 37 -42.96 64.77 -4.90
CA ALA A 37 -41.64 64.83 -4.29
C ALA A 37 -41.09 63.40 -4.15
N GLN A 38 -40.46 62.89 -5.20
CA GLN A 38 -39.73 61.64 -5.18
C GLN A 38 -38.38 61.84 -4.50
N THR A 39 -38.39 61.83 -3.16
CA THR A 39 -37.17 61.81 -2.35
C THR A 39 -36.51 60.44 -2.46
N LYS A 40 -35.58 60.26 -3.41
CA LYS A 40 -34.61 59.16 -3.34
C LYS A 40 -33.62 59.45 -2.22
N THR A 41 -33.88 58.92 -1.03
CA THR A 41 -32.87 58.84 0.03
C THR A 41 -31.74 57.93 -0.46
N GLN A 42 -30.64 58.52 -0.92
CA GLN A 42 -29.40 57.80 -1.17
C GLN A 42 -28.83 57.36 0.18
N ALA A 43 -29.05 56.09 0.54
CA ALA A 43 -28.29 55.47 1.61
C ALA A 43 -26.81 55.46 1.21
N ARG A 44 -25.99 56.18 1.98
CA ARG A 44 -24.52 56.20 1.79
C ARG A 44 -23.99 54.83 2.20
N GLY A 45 -23.81 53.94 1.23
CA GLY A 45 -23.28 52.61 1.45
C GLY A 45 -21.85 52.66 1.97
N VAL A 46 -21.60 51.98 3.09
CA VAL A 46 -20.25 51.80 3.62
C VAL A 46 -19.53 50.78 2.72
N PRO A 47 -18.35 51.08 2.16
CA PRO A 47 -17.64 50.13 1.33
C PRO A 47 -17.18 48.93 2.17
N VAL A 48 -17.67 47.75 1.82
CA VAL A 48 -17.24 46.48 2.40
C VAL A 48 -16.51 45.68 1.33
N ALA A 49 -15.35 45.14 1.68
CA ALA A 49 -14.62 44.24 0.81
C ALA A 49 -15.30 42.86 0.84
N ALA A 50 -15.90 42.45 -0.28
CA ALA A 50 -16.45 41.12 -0.46
C ALA A 50 -15.62 40.35 -1.49
N THR A 51 -15.37 39.07 -1.23
CA THR A 51 -14.71 38.15 -2.17
C THR A 51 -15.63 36.98 -2.50
N GLN A 52 -15.53 36.45 -3.71
CA GLN A 52 -16.37 35.33 -4.15
C GLN A 52 -15.83 34.01 -3.58
N VAL A 53 -16.66 33.31 -2.79
CA VAL A 53 -16.34 31.97 -2.31
C VAL A 53 -16.47 30.98 -3.47
N ARG A 54 -15.47 30.10 -3.60
CA ARG A 54 -15.48 28.98 -4.56
C ARG A 54 -15.38 27.67 -3.78
N ALA A 55 -16.35 26.79 -3.99
CA ALA A 55 -16.25 25.41 -3.50
C ALA A 55 -15.18 24.68 -4.32
N ARG A 56 -14.25 24.03 -3.63
CA ARG A 56 -13.23 23.17 -4.25
C ARG A 56 -13.12 21.93 -3.40
N ASP A 57 -12.98 20.77 -4.06
CA ASP A 57 -12.67 19.54 -3.36
C ASP A 57 -11.26 19.63 -2.77
N VAL A 58 -11.19 19.49 -1.45
CA VAL A 58 -9.95 19.47 -0.69
C VAL A 58 -9.76 18.03 -0.23
N GLY A 59 -8.66 17.41 -0.64
CA GLY A 59 -8.35 16.05 -0.23
C GLY A 59 -8.14 15.98 1.28
N LEU A 60 -8.98 15.21 1.97
CA LEU A 60 -8.81 14.93 3.39
C LEU A 60 -7.87 13.71 3.53
N TYR A 61 -6.64 13.95 3.98
CA TYR A 61 -5.67 12.89 4.21
C TYR A 61 -5.68 12.50 5.68
N LEU A 62 -6.00 11.24 5.97
CA LEU A 62 -5.86 10.66 7.30
C LEU A 62 -4.57 9.83 7.33
N THR A 63 -3.58 10.30 8.09
CA THR A 63 -2.35 9.55 8.33
C THR A 63 -2.54 8.67 9.56
N GLY A 64 -2.48 7.36 9.37
CA GLY A 64 -2.52 6.37 10.45
C GLY A 64 -1.16 5.71 10.63
N LEU A 65 -0.76 5.47 11.88
CA LEU A 65 0.39 4.63 12.20
C LEU A 65 -0.06 3.16 12.11
N GLY A 66 0.43 2.44 11.10
CA GLY A 66 0.24 0.99 10.96
C GLY A 66 1.52 0.26 11.29
N SER A 67 1.42 -0.84 12.04
CA SER A 67 2.53 -1.80 12.18
C SER A 67 2.43 -2.83 11.08
N VAL A 68 3.55 -3.13 10.40
CA VAL A 68 3.61 -4.16 9.37
C VAL A 68 4.01 -5.47 10.03
N THR A 69 3.14 -6.47 9.97
CA THR A 69 3.44 -7.83 10.40
C THR A 69 3.82 -8.69 9.19
N PRO A 70 4.90 -9.49 9.26
CA PRO A 70 5.26 -10.43 8.20
C PRO A 70 4.17 -11.51 8.06
N ILE A 71 3.90 -11.94 6.82
CA ILE A 71 2.93 -13.00 6.51
C ILE A 71 3.42 -14.34 7.06
N ASP A 72 4.70 -14.64 6.87
CA ASP A 72 5.34 -15.86 7.34
C ASP A 72 6.69 -15.53 8.00
N THR A 73 6.97 -16.15 9.15
CA THR A 73 8.25 -16.03 9.86
C THR A 73 8.83 -17.42 10.06
N VAL A 74 10.00 -17.69 9.49
CA VAL A 74 10.68 -18.98 9.63
C VAL A 74 11.98 -18.78 10.41
N THR A 75 12.06 -19.37 11.59
CA THR A 75 13.28 -19.40 12.40
C THR A 75 14.12 -20.61 11.99
N VAL A 76 15.19 -20.37 11.24
CA VAL A 76 16.13 -21.43 10.83
C VAL A 76 16.96 -21.85 12.04
N LYS A 77 16.81 -23.11 12.47
CA LYS A 77 17.63 -23.72 13.52
C LYS A 77 18.49 -24.82 12.92
N SER A 78 19.77 -24.84 13.28
CA SER A 78 20.65 -25.98 12.96
C SER A 78 20.08 -27.24 13.59
N ARG A 79 19.82 -28.27 12.79
CA ARG A 79 19.30 -29.58 13.25
C ARG A 79 20.33 -30.37 14.04
N VAL A 80 21.59 -29.92 14.04
CA VAL A 80 22.72 -30.61 14.67
C VAL A 80 23.51 -29.61 15.51
N ASP A 81 23.71 -29.96 16.77
CA ASP A 81 24.49 -29.17 17.72
C ASP A 81 25.98 -29.30 17.38
N GLY A 82 26.53 -28.30 16.69
CA GLY A 82 27.95 -28.23 16.33
C GLY A 82 28.45 -26.80 16.40
N GLN A 83 29.77 -26.63 16.52
CA GLN A 83 30.38 -25.30 16.49
C GLN A 83 30.14 -24.65 15.12
N LEU A 84 29.52 -23.48 15.14
CA LEU A 84 29.24 -22.68 13.95
C LEU A 84 30.57 -22.13 13.40
N MET A 85 31.00 -22.61 12.24
CA MET A 85 32.30 -22.27 11.66
C MET A 85 32.24 -21.00 10.82
N HIS A 86 31.13 -20.81 10.09
CA HIS A 86 30.94 -19.62 9.27
C HIS A 86 29.46 -19.25 9.17
N VAL A 87 29.17 -17.96 9.32
CA VAL A 87 27.84 -17.39 9.06
C VAL A 87 27.96 -16.64 7.74
N ALA A 88 27.31 -17.17 6.70
CA ALA A 88 27.46 -16.68 5.34
C ALA A 88 26.35 -15.71 4.91
N PHE A 89 25.53 -15.23 5.85
CA PHE A 89 24.43 -14.29 5.55
C PHE A 89 24.68 -12.91 6.18
N GLN A 90 24.29 -11.87 5.45
CA GLN A 90 24.24 -10.49 5.94
C GLN A 90 22.83 -10.16 6.44
N GLU A 91 22.72 -9.39 7.52
CA GLU A 91 21.42 -8.96 8.05
C GLU A 91 20.63 -8.17 6.98
N GLY A 92 19.42 -8.63 6.67
CA GLY A 92 18.53 -8.01 5.67
C GLY A 92 18.68 -8.54 4.24
N GLN A 93 19.56 -9.51 3.99
CA GLN A 93 19.71 -10.13 2.68
C GLN A 93 18.49 -11.01 2.34
N LEU A 94 17.98 -10.90 1.10
CA LEU A 94 16.98 -11.81 0.55
C LEU A 94 17.64 -13.17 0.28
N VAL A 95 17.23 -14.21 0.99
CA VAL A 95 17.76 -15.58 0.84
C VAL A 95 16.69 -16.51 0.28
N SER A 96 17.09 -17.40 -0.62
CA SER A 96 16.22 -18.40 -1.25
C SER A 96 16.44 -19.78 -0.63
N SER A 97 15.49 -20.69 -0.82
CA SER A 97 15.61 -22.07 -0.36
C SER A 97 16.84 -22.76 -1.00
N GLY A 98 17.75 -23.24 -0.16
CA GLY A 98 18.97 -23.94 -0.60
C GLY A 98 20.25 -23.12 -0.47
N ASP A 99 20.17 -21.83 -0.11
CA ASP A 99 21.34 -21.01 0.14
C ASP A 99 22.08 -21.47 1.40
N LEU A 100 23.42 -21.48 1.35
CA LEU A 100 24.27 -21.80 2.49
C LEU A 100 24.22 -20.65 3.50
N LEU A 101 23.48 -20.81 4.59
CA LEU A 101 23.35 -19.79 5.64
C LEU A 101 24.38 -19.97 6.75
N ALA A 102 24.74 -21.21 7.04
CA ALA A 102 25.61 -21.58 8.16
C ALA A 102 26.39 -22.86 7.82
N GLU A 103 27.71 -22.82 8.00
CA GLU A 103 28.57 -23.99 7.88
C GLU A 103 28.90 -24.54 9.27
N ILE A 104 28.63 -25.84 9.49
CA ILE A 104 28.88 -26.56 10.74
C ILE A 104 30.09 -27.47 10.55
N ASP A 105 30.97 -27.55 11.55
CA ASP A 105 32.16 -28.42 11.51
C ASP A 105 31.77 -29.90 11.33
N GLN A 106 32.25 -30.49 10.24
CA GLN A 106 31.93 -31.87 9.84
C GLN A 106 32.83 -32.92 10.51
N ARG A 107 33.97 -32.53 11.09
CA ARG A 107 34.97 -33.46 11.66
C ARG A 107 34.39 -34.44 12.70
N PRO A 108 33.59 -34.02 13.70
CA PRO A 108 33.03 -34.97 14.66
C PRO A 108 32.06 -35.98 14.02
N PHE A 109 31.37 -35.60 12.94
CA PHE A 109 30.45 -36.49 12.22
C PHE A 109 31.18 -37.49 11.32
N GLN A 110 32.28 -37.07 10.69
CA GLN A 110 33.13 -37.97 9.92
C GLN A 110 33.74 -39.06 10.82
N VAL A 111 34.22 -38.69 12.01
CA VAL A 111 34.74 -39.66 12.98
C VAL A 111 33.66 -40.65 13.43
N GLN A 112 32.42 -40.18 13.67
CA GLN A 112 31.31 -41.07 14.02
C GLN A 112 30.95 -42.03 12.89
N LEU A 113 30.98 -41.56 11.64
CA LEU A 113 30.74 -42.38 10.46
C LEU A 113 31.82 -43.47 10.33
N GLU A 114 33.09 -43.08 10.41
CA GLU A 114 34.22 -44.02 10.36
C GLU A 114 34.17 -45.06 11.49
N GLN A 115 33.74 -44.65 12.70
CA GLN A 115 33.53 -45.58 13.81
C GLN A 115 32.41 -46.58 13.52
N ALA A 116 31.29 -46.13 12.93
CA ALA A 116 30.18 -46.99 12.54
C ALA A 116 30.58 -47.97 11.43
N ASP A 117 31.31 -47.51 10.42
CA ASP A 117 31.84 -48.34 9.34
C ASP A 117 32.85 -49.37 9.87
N GLY A 118 33.72 -48.97 10.81
CA GLY A 118 34.63 -49.88 11.48
C GLY A 118 33.91 -50.93 12.35
N GLN A 119 32.77 -50.61 12.94
CA GLN A 119 31.92 -51.59 13.64
C GLN A 119 31.29 -52.56 12.64
N LEU A 120 30.74 -52.06 11.54
CA LEU A 120 30.15 -52.90 10.49
C LEU A 120 31.16 -53.88 9.90
N ALA A 121 32.39 -53.42 9.61
CA ALA A 121 33.47 -54.27 9.10
C ALA A 121 33.87 -55.37 10.11
N ARG A 122 33.94 -55.03 11.39
CA ARG A 122 34.20 -56.01 12.47
C ARG A 122 33.08 -57.03 12.58
N ASP A 123 31.83 -56.60 12.53
CA ASP A 123 30.66 -57.49 12.61
C ASP A 123 30.56 -58.42 11.40
N GLN A 124 30.94 -57.94 10.21
CA GLN A 124 31.05 -58.77 9.01
C GLN A 124 32.17 -59.81 9.16
N ALA A 125 33.35 -59.41 9.63
CA ALA A 125 34.46 -60.33 9.89
C ALA A 125 34.12 -61.37 10.96
N HIS A 126 33.39 -60.98 12.02
CA HIS A 126 32.93 -61.89 13.06
C HIS A 126 31.91 -62.90 12.55
N ARG A 127 31.02 -62.52 11.63
CA ARG A 127 30.09 -63.45 10.96
C ARG A 127 30.83 -64.46 10.10
N VAL A 128 31.73 -64.00 9.22
CA VAL A 128 32.53 -64.87 8.35
C VAL A 128 33.42 -65.81 9.17
N GLY A 129 34.02 -65.31 10.25
CA GLY A 129 34.85 -66.12 11.15
C GLY A 129 34.07 -67.23 11.87
N ARG A 130 32.80 -67.00 12.24
CA ARG A 130 31.92 -68.04 12.78
C ARG A 130 31.60 -69.14 11.77
N ASP A 131 31.43 -68.77 10.50
CA ASP A 131 31.05 -69.71 9.43
C ASP A 131 32.24 -70.58 8.97
N GLY A 132 33.46 -70.23 9.37
CA GLY A 132 34.68 -71.00 9.17
C GLY A 132 34.70 -72.39 9.84
N ALA A 133 33.73 -72.75 10.68
CA ALA A 133 33.65 -74.09 11.28
C ALA A 133 33.23 -75.21 10.30
N LEU A 134 32.80 -74.86 9.07
CA LEU A 134 32.30 -75.83 8.09
C LEU A 134 33.39 -76.62 7.35
N ILE A 135 34.67 -76.21 7.41
CA ILE A 135 35.79 -76.91 6.75
C ILE A 135 36.01 -78.32 7.34
N LEU A 136 35.63 -78.53 8.60
CA LEU A 136 35.75 -79.84 9.27
C LEU A 136 34.69 -80.85 8.82
N ARG A 137 33.57 -80.41 8.20
CA ARG A 137 32.53 -81.34 7.70
C ARG A 137 32.96 -82.11 6.45
N GLY A 138 33.89 -81.58 5.66
CA GLY A 138 34.37 -82.23 4.43
C GLY A 138 35.42 -83.33 4.65
N PHE A 139 36.10 -83.35 5.79
CA PHE A 139 37.21 -84.30 6.06
C PHE A 139 36.76 -85.66 6.61
N SER A 140 35.47 -85.85 6.87
CA SER A 140 34.92 -87.09 7.47
C SER A 140 35.06 -88.33 6.58
N TRP A 141 35.30 -88.19 5.27
CA TRP A 141 35.38 -89.33 4.33
C TRP A 141 36.77 -90.00 4.23
N ILE A 142 37.83 -89.39 4.80
CA ILE A 142 39.23 -89.79 4.57
C ILE A 142 39.70 -90.90 5.53
N SER A 143 38.98 -91.16 6.62
CA SER A 143 39.38 -92.14 7.64
C SER A 143 39.10 -93.61 7.29
N HIS A 144 38.53 -93.92 6.11
CA HIS A 144 38.12 -95.29 5.78
C HIS A 144 39.20 -96.20 5.17
N ARG A 145 40.48 -95.78 5.09
CA ARG A 145 41.55 -96.70 4.66
C ARG A 145 42.15 -97.44 5.87
N ARG A 146 41.42 -98.48 6.26
CA ARG A 146 41.87 -99.56 7.14
C ARG A 146 43.14 -100.19 6.55
N LEU A 147 44.31 -99.70 6.94
CA LEU A 147 45.59 -100.36 6.69
C LEU A 147 45.71 -101.57 7.61
N ILE A 148 45.09 -102.68 7.20
CA ILE A 148 45.42 -104.01 7.69
C ILE A 148 46.60 -104.50 6.86
N SER A 149 47.74 -104.67 7.52
CA SER A 149 48.70 -105.69 7.14
C SER A 149 49.39 -106.24 8.38
N PRO A 150 48.97 -107.41 8.89
CA PRO A 150 49.74 -108.18 9.84
C PRO A 150 50.52 -109.23 9.04
N ARG A 151 51.80 -108.99 8.75
CA ARG A 151 52.72 -110.05 8.31
C ARG A 151 54.14 -109.78 8.79
N TYR A 152 54.36 -110.06 10.07
CA TYR A 152 55.66 -110.51 10.57
C TYR A 152 55.42 -111.79 11.34
N ALA A 153 55.58 -112.91 10.63
CA ALA A 153 55.67 -114.26 11.16
C ALA A 153 56.95 -114.88 10.58
N GLY A 154 57.85 -115.35 11.46
CA GLY A 154 59.15 -115.96 11.14
C GLY A 154 60.28 -114.92 11.07
N ARG A 155 61.37 -115.02 11.82
CA ARG A 155 62.10 -116.17 12.38
C ARG A 155 62.89 -115.73 13.61
#